data_AF-A0A8H2WRS7-F1
#
_entry.id   AF-A0A8H2WRS7-F1
#
_cell.length_a   1.000
_cell.length_b   1.000
_cell.length_c   1.000
_cell.angle_alpha   90.00
_cell.angle_beta   90.00
_cell.angle_gamma   90.00
#
_symmetry.space_group_name_H-M   'P 1'
#
loop_
_entity.id
_entity.type
_entity.pdbx_description
1 polymer ?
#
loop_
_entity_poly.entity_id
_entity_poly.type
_entity_poly.pdbx_seq_one_letter_code
_entity_poly.pdbx_strand_id
1 'polypeptide(L)'
;MLVGTILQTASQGCVMMIASRIISGVGLGVINSTVPVLQAEFSPKATRGFFVCIQLTVLNLGTMLAYWVDFAFSKKDSLGSAQWRVPLALQLVLIIPLLLLSLFIIPESPRWLVSHFRMDEAKDVLRMLYTTPPTSDEPPEADMVFNAIIDTVNYDKQFGSEQWTDLLRLFRHDDAIKSRRRLLIACTIQIFQQLGGVNSIVYYASFLFARIGFSASQSNLLSGGLFSWFFVASFIPWFLIDTVGRRRLLLSCVPLMSLVLFIQAWFVNKDGDFVAGAAACVMVFIFMGLFTVGFQAVVWVYPSEILPLRLRAKGSALSTAANWICNYFVVRK
;
A
#
# COMPACT_ATOMS: atom_id res chain seq x y z
N MET A 1 -8.34 -12.88 -5.72
CA MET A 1 -6.91 -13.20 -5.93
C MET A 1 -6.66 -14.69 -6.14
N LEU A 2 -7.16 -15.57 -5.27
CA LEU A 2 -6.97 -17.04 -5.36
C LEU A 2 -7.16 -17.61 -6.79
N VAL A 3 -8.32 -17.36 -7.39
CA VAL A 3 -8.64 -17.82 -8.76
C VAL A 3 -7.62 -17.33 -9.79
N GLY A 4 -7.24 -16.05 -9.73
CA GLY A 4 -6.25 -15.47 -10.62
C GLY A 4 -4.85 -16.08 -10.43
N THR A 5 -4.45 -16.40 -9.21
CA THR A 5 -3.17 -17.09 -8.94
C THR A 5 -3.15 -18.53 -9.46
N ILE A 6 -4.25 -19.28 -9.32
CA ILE A 6 -4.37 -20.63 -9.89
C ILE A 6 -4.26 -20.58 -11.41
N LEU A 7 -4.98 -19.65 -12.06
CA LEU A 7 -4.94 -19.49 -13.51
C LEU A 7 -3.56 -19.01 -14.01
N GLN A 8 -2.88 -18.13 -13.27
CA GLN A 8 -1.50 -17.72 -13.60
C GLN A 8 -0.54 -18.92 -13.56
N THR A 9 -0.65 -19.75 -12.51
CA THR A 9 0.20 -20.94 -12.32
C THR A 9 -0.06 -21.99 -13.41
N ALA A 10 -1.33 -22.17 -13.80
CA ALA A 10 -1.73 -23.13 -14.83
C ALA A 10 -1.56 -22.61 -16.27
N SER A 11 -1.07 -21.38 -16.44
CA SER A 11 -1.03 -20.71 -17.75
C SER A 11 -0.16 -21.46 -18.77
N GLN A 12 -0.73 -21.68 -19.95
CA GLN A 12 -0.06 -22.30 -21.11
C GLN A 12 0.21 -21.30 -22.24
N GLY A 13 -0.17 -20.03 -22.08
CA GLY A 13 -0.02 -19.04 -23.13
C GLY A 13 -0.18 -17.60 -22.62
N CYS A 14 0.27 -16.65 -23.44
CA CYS A 14 0.28 -15.24 -23.08
C CYS A 14 -1.13 -14.70 -22.75
N VAL A 15 -2.15 -15.10 -23.53
CA VAL A 15 -3.54 -14.65 -23.32
C VAL A 15 -4.07 -15.08 -21.95
N MET A 16 -3.84 -16.34 -21.55
CA MET A 16 -4.25 -16.84 -20.24
C MET A 16 -3.47 -16.15 -19.10
N MET A 17 -2.19 -15.83 -19.31
CA MET A 17 -1.40 -15.06 -18.35
C MET A 17 -1.95 -13.64 -18.16
N ILE A 18 -2.31 -12.96 -19.25
CA ILE A 18 -2.88 -11.61 -19.21
C ILE A 18 -4.26 -11.62 -18.52
N ALA A 19 -5.15 -12.53 -18.93
CA ALA A 19 -6.48 -12.63 -18.33
C ALA A 19 -6.42 -12.94 -16.83
N SER A 20 -5.54 -13.86 -16.43
CA SER A 20 -5.35 -14.22 -15.02
C SER A 20 -4.74 -13.08 -14.19
N ARG A 21 -3.83 -12.28 -14.77
CA ARG A 21 -3.33 -11.04 -14.15
C ARG A 21 -4.43 -10.00 -13.93
N ILE A 22 -5.35 -9.84 -14.87
CA ILE A 22 -6.51 -8.93 -14.72
C ILE A 22 -7.40 -9.39 -13.56
N ILE A 23 -7.74 -10.69 -13.50
CA ILE A 23 -8.54 -11.28 -12.41
C ILE A 23 -7.85 -11.11 -11.05
N SER A 24 -6.54 -11.35 -10.98
CA SER A 24 -5.74 -11.10 -9.78
C SER A 24 -5.74 -9.62 -9.39
N GLY A 25 -5.64 -8.71 -10.36
CA GLY A 25 -5.66 -7.27 -10.17
C GLY A 25 -6.99 -6.76 -9.57
N VAL A 26 -8.13 -7.28 -10.04
CA VAL A 26 -9.44 -6.99 -9.43
C VAL A 26 -9.44 -7.41 -7.96
N GLY A 27 -8.92 -8.61 -7.66
CA GLY A 27 -8.80 -9.09 -6.28
C GLY A 27 -7.91 -8.20 -5.41
N LEU A 28 -6.77 -7.73 -5.94
CA LEU A 28 -5.89 -6.80 -5.25
C LEU A 28 -6.58 -5.46 -4.99
N GLY A 29 -7.39 -4.97 -5.94
CA GLY A 29 -8.20 -3.76 -5.78
C GLY A 29 -9.17 -3.85 -4.62
N VAL A 30 -9.90 -4.97 -4.49
CA VAL A 30 -10.85 -5.21 -3.39
C VAL A 30 -10.13 -5.26 -2.04
N ILE A 31 -8.96 -5.90 -1.97
CA ILE A 31 -8.13 -5.95 -0.75
C ILE A 31 -7.67 -4.54 -0.37
N ASN A 32 -7.15 -3.78 -1.33
CA ASN A 32 -6.66 -2.42 -1.10
C ASN A 32 -7.77 -1.43 -0.71
N SER A 33 -9.02 -1.67 -1.09
CA SER A 33 -10.14 -0.82 -0.66
C SER A 33 -10.73 -1.23 0.69
N THR A 34 -10.68 -2.52 1.04
CA THR A 34 -11.39 -3.05 2.22
C THR A 34 -10.50 -3.11 3.46
N VAL A 35 -9.27 -3.62 3.31
CA VAL A 35 -8.37 -3.84 4.46
C VAL A 35 -8.02 -2.55 5.20
N PRO A 36 -7.65 -1.43 4.53
CA PRO A 36 -7.37 -0.18 5.24
C PRO A 36 -8.58 0.39 5.98
N VAL A 37 -9.79 0.20 5.45
CA VAL A 37 -11.02 0.66 6.10
C VAL A 37 -11.27 -0.15 7.37
N LEU A 38 -11.19 -1.48 7.27
CA LEU A 38 -11.32 -2.38 8.41
C LEU A 38 -10.28 -2.06 9.49
N GLN A 39 -9.02 -1.89 9.08
CA GLN A 39 -7.93 -1.49 9.98
C GLN A 39 -8.19 -0.12 10.64
N ALA A 40 -8.74 0.85 9.91
CA ALA A 40 -9.04 2.17 10.44
C ALA A 40 -10.22 2.19 11.43
N GLU A 41 -11.08 1.17 11.39
CA GLU A 41 -12.22 0.97 12.29
C GLU A 41 -11.83 0.23 13.58
N PHE A 42 -10.83 -0.66 13.51
CA PHE A 42 -10.25 -1.32 14.68
C PHE A 42 -9.09 -0.55 15.33
N SER A 43 -8.51 0.46 14.66
CA SER A 43 -7.38 1.23 15.21
C SER A 43 -7.83 2.51 15.93
N PRO A 44 -7.20 2.84 17.09
CA PRO A 44 -7.35 4.15 17.71
C PRO A 44 -6.98 5.28 16.75
N LYS A 45 -7.71 6.40 16.83
CA LYS A 45 -7.50 7.56 15.95
C LYS A 45 -6.08 8.14 16.03
N ALA A 46 -5.45 8.08 17.22
CA ALA A 46 -4.14 8.68 17.47
C ALA A 46 -2.97 7.92 16.80
N THR A 47 -3.05 6.60 16.67
CA THR A 47 -1.95 5.74 16.19
C THR A 47 -2.22 5.19 14.79
N ARG A 48 -3.15 5.78 14.04
CA ARG A 48 -3.53 5.32 12.69
C ARG A 48 -2.34 5.32 11.72
N GLY A 49 -1.46 6.32 11.82
CA GLY A 49 -0.24 6.39 10.98
C GLY A 49 0.68 5.19 11.22
N PHE A 50 0.90 4.85 12.48
CA PHE A 50 1.66 3.66 12.89
C PHE A 50 1.08 2.35 12.33
N PHE A 51 -0.23 2.11 12.42
CA PHE A 51 -0.83 0.90 11.85
C PHE A 51 -0.68 0.80 10.33
N VAL A 52 -0.78 1.92 9.61
CA VAL A 52 -0.51 1.93 8.16
C VAL A 52 0.96 1.61 7.87
N CYS A 53 1.89 2.04 8.72
CA CYS A 53 3.31 1.65 8.58
C CYS A 53 3.49 0.14 8.77
N ILE A 54 2.84 -0.47 9.77
CA ILE A 54 2.88 -1.94 9.96
C ILE A 54 2.38 -2.66 8.71
N GLN A 55 1.23 -2.24 8.17
CA GLN A 55 0.67 -2.83 6.95
C GLN A 55 1.67 -2.79 5.80
N LEU A 56 2.37 -1.67 5.62
CA LEU A 56 3.35 -1.48 4.56
C LEU A 56 4.66 -2.23 4.81
N THR A 57 5.06 -2.43 6.06
CA THR A 57 6.18 -3.31 6.43
C THR A 57 5.88 -4.77 6.08
N VAL A 58 4.64 -5.23 6.32
CA VAL A 58 4.21 -6.58 5.91
C VAL A 58 4.19 -6.72 4.39
N LEU A 59 3.77 -5.66 3.67
CA LEU A 59 3.89 -5.62 2.20
C LEU A 59 5.36 -5.76 1.76
N ASN A 60 6.28 -5.02 2.38
CA ASN A 60 7.70 -5.09 2.04
C ASN A 60 8.31 -6.45 2.37
N LEU A 61 7.87 -7.11 3.45
CA LEU A 61 8.24 -8.48 3.77
C LEU A 61 7.82 -9.45 2.65
N GLY A 62 6.59 -9.32 2.17
CA GLY A 62 6.09 -10.12 1.04
C GLY A 62 6.92 -9.93 -0.22
N THR A 63 7.25 -8.67 -0.57
CA THR A 63 8.11 -8.35 -1.71
C THR A 63 9.52 -8.92 -1.55
N MET A 64 10.12 -8.79 -0.37
CA MET A 64 11.43 -9.35 -0.05
C MET A 64 11.44 -10.88 -0.23
N LEU A 65 10.45 -11.57 0.34
CA LEU A 65 10.32 -13.02 0.22
C LEU A 65 10.14 -13.46 -1.24
N ALA A 66 9.33 -12.73 -2.02
CA ALA A 66 9.13 -13.02 -3.44
C ALA A 66 10.46 -12.99 -4.22
N TYR A 67 11.27 -11.93 -4.02
CA TYR A 67 12.57 -11.81 -4.69
C TYR A 67 13.58 -12.87 -4.27
N TRP A 68 13.59 -13.29 -3.01
CA TRP A 68 14.46 -14.38 -2.55
C TRP A 68 14.03 -15.74 -3.08
N VAL A 69 12.72 -15.99 -3.17
CA VAL A 69 12.17 -17.19 -3.81
C VAL A 69 12.57 -17.20 -5.29
N ASP A 70 12.35 -16.11 -6.02
CA ASP A 70 12.74 -16.00 -7.42
C ASP A 70 14.26 -16.19 -7.61
N PHE A 71 15.09 -15.68 -6.70
CA PHE A 71 16.52 -15.94 -6.70
C PHE A 71 16.85 -17.43 -6.50
N ALA A 72 16.20 -18.12 -5.56
CA ALA A 72 16.42 -19.53 -5.29
C ALA A 72 16.05 -20.42 -6.49
N PHE A 73 14.96 -20.08 -7.19
CA PHE A 73 14.52 -20.81 -8.39
C PHE A 73 15.32 -20.42 -9.65
N SER A 74 15.86 -19.20 -9.73
CA SER A 74 16.67 -18.76 -10.88
C SER A 74 18.04 -19.44 -11.01
N LYS A 75 18.56 -20.09 -9.96
CA LYS A 75 19.81 -20.86 -10.01
C LYS A 75 19.68 -22.26 -10.62
N LYS A 76 18.44 -22.71 -10.87
CA LYS A 76 18.14 -24.10 -11.26
C LYS A 76 17.57 -24.12 -12.67
N ASP A 77 18.43 -23.89 -13.67
CA ASP A 77 18.06 -23.88 -15.09
C ASP A 77 17.43 -25.21 -15.57
N SER A 78 17.65 -26.31 -14.84
CA SER A 78 17.10 -27.63 -15.14
C SER A 78 15.61 -27.79 -14.82
N LEU A 79 14.94 -26.80 -14.22
CA LEU A 79 13.54 -26.89 -13.77
C LEU A 79 12.49 -26.59 -14.87
N GLY A 80 12.92 -26.11 -16.05
CA GLY A 80 12.01 -25.78 -17.14
C GLY A 80 10.85 -24.87 -16.71
N SER A 81 9.62 -25.25 -17.00
CA SER A 81 8.43 -24.45 -16.62
C SER A 81 8.18 -24.35 -15.11
N ALA A 82 8.79 -25.21 -14.28
CA ALA A 82 8.61 -25.14 -12.83
C ALA A 82 9.29 -23.90 -12.21
N GLN A 83 10.30 -23.34 -12.88
CA GLN A 83 11.06 -22.17 -12.41
C GLN A 83 10.19 -20.95 -12.12
N TRP A 84 9.17 -20.69 -12.94
CA TRP A 84 8.25 -19.55 -12.75
C TRP A 84 6.90 -19.97 -12.19
N ARG A 85 6.47 -21.22 -12.40
CA ARG A 85 5.17 -21.71 -11.88
C ARG A 85 5.20 -21.90 -10.35
N VAL A 86 6.28 -22.43 -9.80
CA VAL A 86 6.37 -22.71 -8.36
C VAL A 86 6.36 -21.43 -7.51
N PRO A 87 7.13 -20.37 -7.83
CA PRO A 87 7.03 -19.09 -7.12
C PRO A 87 5.61 -18.48 -7.15
N LEU A 88 4.91 -18.59 -8.29
CA LEU A 88 3.51 -18.14 -8.40
C LEU A 88 2.56 -18.99 -7.55
N ALA A 89 2.75 -20.31 -7.55
CA ALA A 89 1.94 -21.24 -6.74
C ALA A 89 2.15 -21.01 -5.24
N LEU A 90 3.36 -20.62 -4.82
CA LEU A 90 3.68 -20.39 -3.41
C LEU A 90 2.80 -19.30 -2.77
N GLN A 91 2.31 -18.35 -3.57
CA GLN A 91 1.36 -17.34 -3.10
C GLN A 91 0.06 -17.97 -2.58
N LEU A 92 -0.37 -19.12 -3.12
CA LEU A 92 -1.56 -19.86 -2.66
C LEU A 92 -1.40 -20.34 -1.22
N VAL A 93 -0.18 -20.73 -0.83
CA VAL A 93 0.14 -21.18 0.52
C VAL A 93 -0.06 -20.07 1.55
N LEU A 94 0.10 -18.80 1.14
CA LEU A 94 -0.16 -17.64 2.01
C LEU A 94 -1.62 -17.19 1.94
N ILE A 95 -2.24 -17.20 0.75
CA ILE A 95 -3.62 -16.73 0.56
C ILE A 95 -4.63 -17.61 1.29
N ILE A 96 -4.47 -18.95 1.27
CA ILE A 96 -5.47 -19.86 1.83
C ILE A 96 -5.59 -19.71 3.37
N PRO A 97 -4.50 -19.78 4.16
CA PRO A 97 -4.60 -19.58 5.61
C PRO A 97 -5.09 -18.19 5.98
N LEU A 98 -4.66 -17.14 5.26
CA LEU A 98 -5.14 -15.78 5.52
C LEU A 98 -6.64 -15.62 5.23
N LEU A 99 -7.14 -16.28 4.18
CA LEU A 99 -8.57 -16.31 3.89
C LEU A 99 -9.35 -17.01 5.01
N LEU A 100 -8.88 -18.19 5.45
CA LEU A 100 -9.53 -18.93 6.54
C LEU A 100 -9.51 -18.12 7.84
N LEU A 101 -8.38 -17.49 8.18
CA LEU A 101 -8.24 -16.60 9.34
C LEU A 101 -9.25 -15.44 9.25
N SER A 102 -9.37 -14.81 8.08
CA SER A 102 -10.30 -13.70 7.88
C SER A 102 -11.77 -14.09 7.98
N LEU A 103 -12.13 -15.32 7.62
CA LEU A 103 -13.51 -15.80 7.64
C LEU A 103 -13.96 -16.31 9.01
N PHE A 104 -13.04 -16.89 9.78
CA PHE A 104 -13.39 -17.60 11.02
C PHE A 104 -12.97 -16.89 12.31
N ILE A 105 -11.96 -16.01 12.28
CA ILE A 105 -11.35 -15.43 13.49
C ILE A 105 -11.54 -13.92 13.57
N ILE A 106 -11.48 -13.21 12.44
CA ILE A 106 -11.62 -11.75 12.45
C ILE A 106 -13.10 -11.39 12.54
N PRO A 107 -13.54 -10.65 13.57
CA PRO A 107 -14.92 -10.19 13.67
C PRO A 107 -15.22 -9.16 12.59
N GLU A 108 -16.51 -9.03 12.27
CA GLU A 108 -16.98 -7.96 11.40
C GLU A 108 -16.78 -6.58 12.04
N SER A 109 -16.66 -5.56 11.19
CA SER A 109 -16.50 -4.17 11.65
C SER A 109 -17.66 -3.73 12.56
N PRO A 110 -17.39 -3.09 13.71
CA PRO A 110 -18.43 -2.52 14.57
C PRO A 110 -19.35 -1.55 13.82
N ARG A 111 -18.80 -0.75 12.91
CA ARG A 111 -19.58 0.22 12.12
C ARG A 111 -20.49 -0.48 11.11
N TRP A 112 -19.98 -1.54 10.48
CA TRP A 112 -20.78 -2.36 9.57
C TRP A 112 -21.93 -3.06 10.31
N LEU A 113 -21.67 -3.65 11.48
CA LEU A 113 -22.67 -4.30 12.32
C LEU A 113 -23.80 -3.34 12.74
N VAL A 114 -23.45 -2.13 13.22
CA VAL A 114 -24.44 -1.09 13.57
C VAL A 114 -25.27 -0.67 12.35
N SER A 115 -24.65 -0.53 11.17
CA SER A 115 -25.38 -0.17 9.95
C SER A 115 -26.40 -1.23 9.50
N HIS A 116 -26.14 -2.51 9.82
CA HIS A 116 -26.99 -3.66 9.53
C HIS A 116 -27.92 -4.03 10.69
N PHE A 117 -28.12 -3.14 11.66
CA PHE A 117 -28.99 -3.33 12.83
C PHE A 117 -28.56 -4.48 13.76
N ARG A 118 -27.30 -4.94 13.69
CA ARG A 118 -26.72 -5.96 14.57
C ARG A 118 -26.02 -5.31 15.77
N MET A 119 -26.81 -4.70 16.65
CA MET A 119 -26.30 -3.84 17.73
C MET A 119 -25.57 -4.60 18.84
N ASP A 120 -26.05 -5.79 19.21
CA ASP A 120 -25.47 -6.57 20.31
C ASP A 120 -24.08 -7.09 19.94
N GLU A 121 -23.94 -7.63 18.73
CA GLU A 121 -22.64 -8.08 18.22
C GLU A 121 -21.63 -6.92 18.09
N ALA A 122 -22.08 -5.74 17.67
CA ALA A 122 -21.23 -4.57 17.62
C ALA A 122 -20.68 -4.19 19.00
N LYS A 123 -21.49 -4.32 20.06
CA LYS A 123 -21.05 -4.11 21.45
C LYS A 123 -20.05 -5.15 21.89
N ASP A 124 -20.26 -6.42 21.54
CA ASP A 124 -19.34 -7.50 21.90
C ASP A 124 -17.96 -7.32 21.25
N VAL A 125 -17.93 -6.92 19.97
CA VAL A 125 -16.67 -6.60 19.28
C VAL A 125 -15.97 -5.40 19.90
N LEU A 126 -16.71 -4.35 20.28
CA LEU A 126 -16.13 -3.18 20.95
C LEU A 126 -15.60 -3.51 22.35
N ARG A 127 -16.29 -4.36 23.11
CA ARG A 127 -15.81 -4.85 24.42
C ARG A 127 -14.52 -5.66 24.30
N MET A 128 -14.38 -6.44 23.22
CA MET A 128 -13.13 -7.14 22.93
C MET A 128 -11.99 -6.17 22.63
N LEU A 129 -12.27 -5.08 21.92
CA LEU A 129 -11.27 -4.09 21.50
C LEU A 129 -10.84 -3.15 22.63
N TYR A 130 -11.78 -2.73 23.47
CA TYR A 130 -11.57 -1.84 24.61
C TYR A 130 -11.66 -2.64 25.91
N THR A 131 -10.57 -3.34 26.23
CA THR A 131 -10.46 -4.23 27.41
C THR A 131 -10.12 -3.46 28.69
N THR A 132 -10.62 -2.23 28.85
CA THR A 132 -10.37 -1.45 30.06
C THR A 132 -11.19 -2.05 31.21
N PRO A 133 -10.58 -2.47 32.34
CA PRO A 133 -11.34 -2.85 33.52
C PRO A 133 -12.26 -1.68 33.93
N PRO A 134 -13.47 -1.95 34.45
CA PRO A 134 -14.33 -0.89 34.93
C PRO A 134 -13.68 -0.21 36.14
N THR A 135 -12.99 0.91 35.89
CA THR A 135 -12.66 1.87 36.96
C THR A 135 -13.93 2.67 37.22
N SER A 136 -14.27 2.81 38.49
CA SER A 136 -15.63 2.89 39.04
C SER A 136 -16.54 4.05 38.60
N ASP A 137 -16.09 5.02 37.80
CA ASP A 137 -16.84 6.28 37.59
C ASP A 137 -16.88 6.80 36.14
N GLU A 138 -16.29 6.11 35.17
CA GLU A 138 -16.40 6.47 33.74
C GLU A 138 -17.18 5.41 32.95
N PRO A 139 -18.09 5.81 32.03
CA PRO A 139 -18.72 4.84 31.13
C PRO A 139 -17.62 4.11 30.37
N PRO A 140 -17.74 2.78 30.17
CA PRO A 140 -16.74 2.02 29.42
C PRO A 140 -16.43 2.73 28.10
N GLU A 141 -15.16 2.94 27.77
CA GLU A 141 -14.73 3.60 26.53
C GLU A 141 -15.42 2.98 25.29
N ALA A 142 -15.71 1.67 25.35
CA ALA A 142 -16.52 0.93 24.40
C ALA A 142 -17.91 1.54 24.14
N ASP A 143 -18.65 1.95 25.20
CA ASP A 143 -20.00 2.50 25.08
C ASP A 143 -19.99 3.92 24.49
N MET A 144 -18.98 4.72 24.83
CA MET A 144 -18.77 6.03 24.21
C MET A 144 -18.52 5.89 22.70
N VAL A 145 -17.63 4.96 22.32
CA VAL A 145 -17.32 4.67 20.91
C VAL A 145 -18.56 4.10 20.19
N PHE A 146 -19.32 3.23 20.84
CA PHE A 146 -20.55 2.67 20.29
C PHE A 146 -21.59 3.76 19.96
N ASN A 147 -21.86 4.66 20.90
CA ASN A 147 -22.78 5.78 20.68
C ASN A 147 -22.28 6.71 19.56
N ALA A 148 -20.99 7.03 19.52
CA ALA A 148 -20.40 7.83 18.44
C ALA A 148 -20.54 7.15 17.06
N ILE A 149 -20.46 5.82 16.99
CA ILE A 149 -20.68 5.06 15.77
C ILE A 149 -22.16 5.14 15.35
N ILE A 150 -23.10 4.97 16.28
CA ILE A 150 -24.54 5.11 16.00
C ILE A 150 -24.85 6.49 15.44
N ASP A 151 -24.34 7.55 16.08
CA ASP A 151 -24.56 8.93 15.63
C ASP A 151 -24.03 9.13 14.21
N THR A 152 -22.84 8.58 13.92
CA THR A 152 -22.24 8.65 12.59
C THR A 152 -23.07 7.90 11.55
N VAL A 153 -23.54 6.69 11.87
CA VAL A 153 -24.35 5.87 10.95
C VAL A 153 -25.73 6.50 10.71
N ASN A 154 -26.35 7.06 11.74
CA ASN A 154 -27.63 7.76 11.63
C ASN A 154 -27.49 9.04 10.81
N TYR A 155 -26.38 9.77 11.00
CA TYR A 155 -26.02 10.91 10.16
C TYR A 155 -25.88 10.48 8.69
N ASP A 156 -25.12 9.42 8.40
CA ASP A 156 -24.94 8.90 7.05
C ASP A 156 -26.26 8.44 6.41
N LYS A 157 -27.18 7.86 7.19
CA LYS A 157 -28.53 7.44 6.73
C LYS A 157 -29.46 8.63 6.48
N GLN A 158 -29.43 9.67 7.31
CA GLN A 158 -30.31 10.85 7.20
C GLN A 158 -29.91 11.78 6.05
N PHE A 159 -28.61 11.99 5.85
CA PHE A 159 -28.10 12.88 4.80
C PHE A 159 -27.82 12.15 3.47
N GLY A 160 -28.06 10.84 3.43
CA GLY A 160 -27.76 9.97 2.29
C GLY A 160 -26.27 9.66 2.19
N SER A 161 -25.94 8.42 1.80
CA SER A 161 -24.56 8.06 1.44
C SER A 161 -24.02 9.08 0.44
N GLU A 162 -22.81 9.61 0.68
CA GLU A 162 -22.12 10.58 -0.19
C GLU A 162 -22.46 10.27 -1.66
N GLN A 163 -22.99 11.21 -2.45
CA GLN A 163 -23.29 10.93 -3.86
C GLN A 163 -22.09 11.30 -4.72
N TRP A 164 -21.87 10.59 -5.84
CA TRP A 164 -20.77 10.95 -6.76
C TRP A 164 -20.98 12.35 -7.36
N THR A 165 -22.24 12.80 -7.36
CA THR A 165 -22.66 14.16 -7.68
C THR A 165 -22.10 15.20 -6.71
N ASP A 166 -21.86 14.87 -5.44
CA ASP A 166 -21.25 15.79 -4.47
C ASP A 166 -19.79 16.07 -4.80
N LEU A 167 -19.04 15.08 -5.30
CA LEU A 167 -17.71 15.30 -5.86
C LEU A 167 -17.75 16.21 -7.10
N LEU A 168 -18.77 16.10 -7.95
CA LEU A 168 -18.93 16.98 -9.11
C LEU A 168 -19.31 18.41 -8.72
N ARG A 169 -20.08 18.58 -7.63
CA ARG A 169 -20.44 19.89 -7.06
C ARG A 169 -19.22 20.64 -6.55
N LEU A 170 -18.18 19.95 -6.06
CA LEU A 170 -16.90 20.56 -5.65
C LEU A 170 -16.17 21.30 -6.76
N PHE A 171 -16.40 20.92 -8.02
CA PHE A 171 -15.80 21.60 -9.16
C PHE A 171 -16.63 22.80 -9.64
N ARG A 172 -17.82 23.02 -9.06
CA ARG A 172 -18.73 24.13 -9.38
C ARG A 172 -18.77 25.20 -8.29
N HIS A 173 -18.62 24.83 -7.02
CA HIS A 173 -18.63 25.77 -5.90
C HIS A 173 -17.39 25.59 -5.02
N ASP A 174 -16.75 26.70 -4.65
CA ASP A 174 -15.65 26.71 -3.70
C ASP A 174 -16.20 26.76 -2.26
N ASP A 175 -16.01 25.67 -1.53
CA ASP A 175 -16.35 25.59 -0.11
C ASP A 175 -15.34 26.35 0.75
N ALA A 176 -15.78 26.91 1.89
CA ALA A 176 -14.91 27.54 2.90
C ALA A 176 -13.78 26.61 3.40
N ILE A 177 -14.01 25.29 3.38
CA ILE A 177 -13.04 24.26 3.81
C ILE A 177 -12.00 23.95 2.71
N LYS A 178 -12.16 24.52 1.51
CA LYS A 178 -11.30 24.30 0.32
C LYS A 178 -11.23 22.81 -0.05
N SER A 179 -12.37 22.14 -0.01
CA SER A 179 -12.56 20.71 -0.30
C SER A 179 -11.94 20.29 -1.63
N ARG A 180 -12.13 21.09 -2.69
CA ARG A 180 -11.51 20.88 -4.01
C ARG A 180 -9.98 20.86 -3.95
N ARG A 181 -9.38 21.84 -3.27
CA ARG A 181 -7.91 21.92 -3.11
C ARG A 181 -7.38 20.70 -2.35
N ARG A 182 -8.07 20.27 -1.30
CA ARG A 182 -7.69 19.08 -0.52
C ARG A 182 -7.75 17.82 -1.37
N LEU A 183 -8.80 17.65 -2.18
CA LEU A 183 -8.91 16.54 -3.12
C LEU A 183 -7.81 16.53 -4.17
N LEU A 184 -7.53 17.69 -4.78
CA LEU A 184 -6.44 17.81 -5.75
C LEU A 184 -5.09 17.47 -5.11
N ILE A 185 -4.81 17.94 -3.90
CA ILE A 185 -3.57 17.59 -3.17
C ILE A 185 -3.51 16.07 -2.92
N ALA A 186 -4.60 15.44 -2.49
CA ALA A 186 -4.65 13.99 -2.29
C ALA A 186 -4.34 13.21 -3.57
N CYS A 187 -4.93 13.60 -4.71
CA CYS A 187 -4.65 12.97 -6.00
C CYS A 187 -3.21 13.22 -6.47
N THR A 188 -2.72 14.45 -6.35
CA THR A 188 -1.37 14.82 -6.81
C THR A 188 -0.28 14.09 -6.01
N ILE A 189 -0.43 13.94 -4.70
CA ILE A 189 0.55 13.21 -3.87
C ILE A 189 0.64 11.75 -4.31
N GLN A 190 -0.50 11.11 -4.58
CA GLN A 190 -0.53 9.74 -5.11
C GLN A 190 0.09 9.63 -6.51
N ILE A 191 -0.18 10.59 -7.39
CA ILE A 191 0.45 10.66 -8.72
C ILE A 191 1.97 10.82 -8.59
N PHE A 192 2.45 11.70 -7.71
CA PHE A 192 3.88 11.92 -7.50
C PHE A 192 4.58 10.71 -6.89
N GLN A 193 3.92 9.90 -6.08
CA GLN A 193 4.47 8.61 -5.65
C GLN A 193 4.83 7.73 -6.86
N GLN A 194 3.96 7.67 -7.87
CA GLN A 194 4.15 6.84 -9.05
C GLN A 194 5.12 7.46 -10.06
N LEU A 195 5.05 8.77 -10.28
CA LEU A 195 6.02 9.49 -11.12
C LEU A 195 7.45 9.44 -10.53
N GLY A 196 7.58 9.26 -9.22
CA GLY A 196 8.86 8.97 -8.58
C GLY A 196 9.52 7.65 -9.04
N GLY A 197 8.82 6.80 -9.79
CA GLY A 197 9.41 5.63 -10.46
C GLY A 197 9.65 4.42 -9.56
N VAL A 198 9.16 4.44 -8.31
CA VAL A 198 9.36 3.34 -7.35
C VAL A 198 8.89 1.99 -7.91
N ASN A 199 7.73 1.94 -8.55
CA ASN A 199 7.19 0.69 -9.05
C ASN A 199 7.95 0.18 -10.28
N SER A 200 8.60 1.05 -11.05
CA SER A 200 9.51 0.62 -12.11
C SER A 200 10.74 -0.11 -11.53
N ILE A 201 11.27 0.38 -10.39
CA ILE A 201 12.34 -0.31 -9.66
C ILE A 201 11.80 -1.64 -9.10
N VAL A 202 10.61 -1.63 -8.49
CA VAL A 202 9.99 -2.83 -7.91
C VAL A 202 9.70 -3.91 -8.94
N TYR A 203 9.40 -3.58 -10.19
CA TYR A 203 9.12 -4.58 -11.22
C TYR A 203 10.35 -4.99 -12.03
N TYR A 204 11.31 -4.09 -12.19
CA TYR A 204 12.42 -4.26 -13.11
C TYR A 204 13.80 -4.22 -12.44
N ALA A 205 13.91 -4.33 -11.11
CA ALA A 205 15.19 -4.28 -10.39
C ALA A 205 16.26 -5.21 -11.00
N SER A 206 15.95 -6.50 -11.17
CA SER A 206 16.90 -7.46 -11.75
C SER A 206 17.33 -7.09 -13.16
N PHE A 207 16.41 -6.56 -13.96
CA PHE A 207 16.68 -6.13 -15.33
C PHE A 207 17.55 -4.86 -15.36
N LEU A 208 17.27 -3.91 -14.46
CA LEU A 208 18.03 -2.67 -14.30
C LEU A 208 19.48 -2.98 -13.93
N PHE A 209 19.71 -3.87 -12.97
CA PHE A 209 21.07 -4.30 -12.60
C PHE A 209 21.77 -5.08 -13.71
N ALA A 210 21.05 -5.92 -14.47
CA ALA A 210 21.63 -6.62 -15.61
C ALA A 210 22.08 -5.66 -16.71
N ARG A 211 21.31 -4.60 -17.01
CA ARG A 211 21.70 -3.57 -17.97
C ARG A 211 22.95 -2.78 -17.58
N ILE A 212 23.23 -2.69 -16.29
CA ILE A 212 24.43 -2.01 -15.77
C ILE A 212 25.71 -2.85 -16.00
N GLY A 213 25.58 -4.15 -16.32
CA GLY A 213 26.70 -5.04 -16.59
C GLY A 213 26.90 -6.14 -15.53
N PHE A 214 25.99 -6.26 -14.56
CA PHE A 214 25.99 -7.38 -13.62
C PHE A 214 25.49 -8.67 -14.29
N SER A 215 26.11 -9.80 -13.96
CA SER A 215 25.62 -11.11 -14.41
C SER A 215 24.20 -11.39 -13.88
N ALA A 216 23.44 -12.26 -14.56
CA ALA A 216 22.06 -12.57 -14.15
C ALA A 216 21.95 -13.03 -12.69
N SER A 217 22.89 -13.85 -12.20
CA SER A 217 22.93 -14.28 -10.80
C SER A 217 23.23 -13.12 -9.84
N GLN A 218 24.14 -12.20 -10.21
CA GLN A 218 24.44 -11.03 -9.38
C GLN A 218 23.26 -10.06 -9.34
N SER A 219 22.58 -9.84 -10.47
CA SER A 219 21.42 -8.95 -10.57
C SER A 219 20.24 -9.43 -9.73
N ASN A 220 19.97 -10.74 -9.72
CA ASN A 220 18.94 -11.31 -8.86
C ASN A 220 19.34 -11.25 -7.37
N LEU A 221 20.62 -11.47 -7.04
CA LEU A 221 21.12 -11.32 -5.67
C LEU A 221 21.02 -9.86 -5.18
N LEU A 222 21.42 -8.89 -6.00
CA LEU A 222 21.33 -7.46 -5.71
C LEU A 222 19.87 -7.02 -5.54
N SER A 223 18.96 -7.57 -6.33
CA SER A 223 17.52 -7.32 -6.17
C SER A 223 17.01 -7.86 -4.83
N GLY A 224 17.35 -9.10 -4.47
CA GLY A 224 17.05 -9.65 -3.14
C GLY A 224 17.61 -8.77 -2.00
N GLY A 225 18.85 -8.28 -2.15
CA GLY A 225 19.46 -7.32 -1.23
C GLY A 225 18.71 -5.99 -1.15
N LEU A 226 18.30 -5.42 -2.30
CA LEU A 226 17.56 -4.17 -2.38
C LEU A 226 16.21 -4.26 -1.66
N PHE A 227 15.45 -5.34 -1.85
CA PHE A 227 14.17 -5.50 -1.16
C PHE A 227 14.32 -5.91 0.29
N SER A 228 15.44 -6.54 0.68
CA SER A 228 15.79 -6.73 2.09
C SER A 228 16.06 -5.38 2.76
N TRP A 229 16.79 -4.49 2.10
CA TRP A 229 16.97 -3.11 2.56
C TRP A 229 15.63 -2.36 2.62
N PHE A 230 14.79 -2.50 1.60
CA PHE A 230 13.45 -1.89 1.57
C PHE A 230 12.56 -2.35 2.74
N PHE A 231 12.64 -3.63 3.12
CA PHE A 231 11.98 -4.16 4.30
C PHE A 231 12.55 -3.58 5.59
N VAL A 232 13.86 -3.58 5.78
CA VAL A 232 14.51 -3.03 7.00
C VAL A 232 14.25 -1.52 7.14
N ALA A 233 14.33 -0.77 6.04
CA ALA A 233 14.05 0.66 6.04
C ALA A 233 12.58 0.97 6.41
N SER A 234 11.65 0.04 6.20
CA SER A 234 10.21 0.25 6.49
C SER A 234 9.88 0.40 7.97
N PHE A 235 10.78 -0.02 8.86
CA PHE A 235 10.65 0.19 10.29
C PHE A 235 10.97 1.63 10.71
N ILE A 236 11.69 2.40 9.88
CA ILE A 236 12.06 3.79 10.20
C ILE A 236 10.79 4.69 10.30
N PRO A 237 9.85 4.67 9.33
CA PRO A 237 8.58 5.39 9.44
C PRO A 237 7.77 5.14 10.71
N TRP A 238 7.89 3.96 11.35
CA TRP A 238 7.11 3.61 12.54
C TRP A 238 7.30 4.64 13.66
N PHE A 239 8.53 5.14 13.80
CA PHE A 239 8.88 6.11 14.84
C PHE A 239 8.76 7.56 14.37
N LEU A 240 8.84 7.81 13.06
CA LEU A 240 8.91 9.17 12.51
C LEU A 240 7.56 9.74 12.09
N ILE A 241 6.60 8.90 11.64
CA ILE A 241 5.38 9.38 10.99
C ILE A 241 4.50 10.23 11.92
N ASP A 242 4.41 9.83 13.18
CA ASP A 242 3.60 10.49 14.21
C ASP A 242 4.38 11.56 15.00
N THR A 243 5.73 11.49 15.03
CA THR A 243 6.58 12.43 15.78
C THR A 243 7.02 13.64 14.94
N VAL A 244 7.56 13.41 13.74
CA VAL A 244 8.05 14.46 12.83
C VAL A 244 6.90 15.08 12.05
N GLY A 245 5.89 14.27 11.75
CA GLY A 245 4.71 14.65 10.98
C GLY A 245 4.88 14.48 9.48
N ARG A 246 3.76 14.13 8.83
CA ARG A 246 3.63 13.72 7.42
C ARG A 246 4.23 14.73 6.44
N ARG A 247 3.85 16.01 6.58
CA ARG A 247 4.27 17.08 5.66
C ARG A 247 5.77 17.31 5.69
N ARG A 248 6.38 17.28 6.89
CA ARG A 248 7.82 17.51 7.05
C ARG A 248 8.63 16.34 6.47
N LEU A 249 8.16 15.10 6.66
CA LEU A 249 8.77 13.91 6.04
C LEU A 249 8.73 13.96 4.51
N LEU A 250 7.58 14.27 3.91
CA LEU A 250 7.48 14.42 2.46
C LEU A 250 8.41 15.52 1.94
N LEU A 251 8.32 16.74 2.48
CA LEU A 251 9.08 17.89 1.97
C LEU A 251 10.59 17.78 2.18
N SER A 252 11.05 17.04 3.19
CA SER A 252 12.48 16.78 3.41
C SER A 252 13.03 15.69 2.49
N CYS A 253 12.24 14.64 2.20
CA CYS A 253 12.71 13.52 1.38
C CYS A 253 12.68 13.83 -0.13
N VAL A 254 11.74 14.66 -0.61
CA VAL A 254 11.65 15.03 -2.05
C VAL A 254 12.98 15.55 -2.61
N PRO A 255 13.63 16.60 -2.07
CA PRO A 255 14.86 17.13 -2.65
C PRO A 255 16.01 16.12 -2.60
N LEU A 256 16.08 15.31 -1.53
CA LEU A 256 17.09 14.26 -1.39
C LEU A 256 16.90 13.16 -2.44
N MET A 257 15.66 12.69 -2.63
CA MET A 257 15.33 11.71 -3.67
C MET A 257 15.65 12.25 -5.07
N SER A 258 15.29 13.49 -5.36
CA SER A 258 15.60 14.14 -6.64
C SER A 258 17.12 14.23 -6.88
N LEU A 259 17.90 14.61 -5.86
CA LEU A 259 19.36 14.66 -5.95
C LEU A 259 19.96 13.27 -6.21
N VAL A 260 19.49 12.25 -5.50
CA VAL A 260 19.97 10.87 -5.66
C VAL A 260 19.67 10.35 -7.06
N LEU A 261 18.47 10.60 -7.60
CA LEU A 261 18.11 10.22 -8.97
C LEU A 261 18.94 10.98 -10.02
N PHE A 262 19.23 12.26 -9.77
CA PHE A 262 20.11 13.04 -10.66
C PHE A 262 21.54 12.48 -10.70
N ILE A 263 22.10 12.16 -9.53
CA ILE A 263 23.43 11.53 -9.42
C ILE A 263 23.43 10.14 -10.07
N GLN A 264 22.37 9.35 -9.86
CA GLN A 264 22.21 8.06 -10.51
C GLN A 264 22.23 8.19 -12.03
N ALA A 265 21.46 9.12 -12.59
CA ALA A 265 21.42 9.36 -14.03
C ALA A 265 22.80 9.74 -14.60
N TRP A 266 23.58 10.53 -13.86
CA TRP A 266 24.95 10.87 -14.26
C TRP A 266 25.86 9.64 -14.31
N PHE A 267 25.79 8.74 -13.33
CA PHE A 267 26.57 7.50 -13.33
C PHE A 267 26.16 6.55 -14.46
N VAL A 268 24.86 6.43 -14.74
CA VAL A 268 24.36 5.56 -15.82
C VAL A 268 24.83 6.03 -17.19
N ASN A 269 25.05 7.34 -17.41
CA ASN A 269 25.55 7.85 -18.70
C ASN A 269 27.04 7.54 -18.96
N LYS A 270 27.77 7.01 -17.98
CA LYS A 270 29.17 6.58 -18.16
C LYS A 270 29.22 5.13 -18.62
N ASP A 271 28.67 4.88 -19.80
CA ASP A 271 28.55 3.54 -20.38
C ASP A 271 29.90 2.81 -20.41
N GLY A 272 29.91 1.55 -19.96
CA GLY A 272 31.08 0.67 -19.98
C GLY A 272 31.99 0.73 -18.74
N ASP A 273 31.77 1.66 -17.80
CA ASP A 273 32.51 1.74 -16.54
C ASP A 273 31.77 0.97 -15.42
N PHE A 274 32.35 -0.15 -14.99
CA PHE A 274 31.81 -0.96 -13.90
C PHE A 274 31.71 -0.18 -12.57
N VAL A 275 32.64 0.73 -12.30
CA VAL A 275 32.63 1.53 -11.06
C VAL A 275 31.46 2.50 -11.07
N ALA A 276 31.22 3.16 -12.22
CA ALA A 276 30.05 4.01 -12.41
C ALA A 276 28.75 3.21 -12.28
N GLY A 277 28.70 2.01 -12.87
CA GLY A 277 27.57 1.10 -12.72
C GLY A 277 27.28 0.70 -11.28
N ALA A 278 28.31 0.30 -10.52
CA ALA A 278 28.17 -0.02 -9.10
C ALA A 278 27.69 1.19 -8.29
N ALA A 279 28.19 2.40 -8.59
CA ALA A 279 27.73 3.63 -7.95
C ALA A 279 26.25 3.93 -8.26
N ALA A 280 25.80 3.72 -9.50
CA ALA A 280 24.39 3.82 -9.87
C ALA A 280 23.50 2.84 -9.08
N CYS A 281 23.97 1.60 -8.84
CA CYS A 281 23.28 0.64 -7.99
C CYS A 281 23.13 1.15 -6.54
N VAL A 282 24.20 1.70 -5.95
CA VAL A 282 24.14 2.26 -4.59
C VAL A 282 23.11 3.40 -4.51
N MET A 283 23.00 4.24 -5.54
CA MET A 283 21.98 5.29 -5.58
C MET A 283 20.56 4.73 -5.57
N VAL A 284 20.29 3.57 -6.19
CA VAL A 284 18.98 2.89 -6.10
C VAL A 284 18.65 2.49 -4.67
N PHE A 285 19.63 1.98 -3.91
CA PHE A 285 19.42 1.63 -2.49
C PHE A 285 19.10 2.86 -1.65
N ILE A 286 19.85 3.95 -1.84
CA ILE A 286 19.62 5.22 -1.12
C ILE A 286 18.24 5.77 -1.48
N PHE A 287 17.88 5.77 -2.77
CA PHE A 287 16.57 6.20 -3.25
C PHE A 287 15.44 5.40 -2.58
N MET A 288 15.54 4.07 -2.57
CA MET A 288 14.53 3.20 -1.95
C MET A 288 14.41 3.47 -0.43
N GLY A 289 15.52 3.73 0.25
CA GLY A 289 15.51 4.12 1.67
C GLY A 289 14.79 5.45 1.90
N LEU A 290 15.12 6.49 1.14
CA LEU A 290 14.48 7.81 1.24
C LEU A 290 12.99 7.76 0.85
N PHE A 291 12.64 7.01 -0.18
CA PHE A 291 11.25 6.77 -0.58
C PHE A 291 10.46 6.13 0.57
N THR A 292 11.05 5.14 1.23
CA THR A 292 10.44 4.42 2.37
C THR A 292 10.12 5.39 3.51
N VAL A 293 11.08 6.24 3.87
CA VAL A 293 10.94 7.22 4.97
C VAL A 293 9.92 8.31 4.64
N GLY A 294 9.97 8.86 3.42
CA GLY A 294 9.19 10.04 3.06
C GLY A 294 7.83 9.76 2.45
N PHE A 295 7.77 8.86 1.47
CA PHE A 295 6.60 8.67 0.63
C PHE A 295 5.77 7.46 1.04
N GLN A 296 6.41 6.32 1.31
CA GLN A 296 5.73 5.03 1.35
C GLN A 296 4.47 5.04 2.22
N ALA A 297 4.57 5.39 3.51
CA ALA A 297 3.40 5.44 4.39
C ALA A 297 2.60 6.74 4.24
N VAL A 298 3.29 7.86 4.06
CA VAL A 298 2.66 9.17 4.11
C VAL A 298 1.59 9.34 3.02
N VAL A 299 1.85 8.89 1.80
CA VAL A 299 0.90 9.05 0.68
C VAL A 299 -0.39 8.27 0.83
N TRP A 300 -0.41 7.20 1.63
CA TRP A 300 -1.61 6.42 1.93
C TRP A 300 -2.38 6.96 3.13
N VAL A 301 -1.69 7.54 4.12
CA VAL A 301 -2.30 8.15 5.30
C VAL A 301 -2.91 9.52 4.96
N TYR A 302 -2.16 10.34 4.22
CA TYR A 302 -2.45 11.76 4.04
C TYR A 302 -3.82 12.08 3.39
N PRO A 303 -4.28 11.36 2.33
CA PRO A 303 -5.62 11.58 1.77
C PRO A 303 -6.73 11.46 2.82
N SER A 304 -6.64 10.45 3.69
CA SER A 304 -7.65 10.20 4.72
C SER A 304 -7.67 11.28 5.81
N GLU A 305 -6.55 11.97 6.04
CA GLU A 305 -6.42 13.02 7.06
C GLU A 305 -6.86 14.40 6.54
N ILE A 306 -6.57 14.73 5.28
CA ILE A 306 -6.87 16.07 4.73
C ILE A 306 -8.29 16.19 4.19
N LEU A 307 -8.91 15.08 3.76
CA LEU A 307 -10.24 15.12 3.16
C LEU A 307 -11.33 15.35 4.23
N PRO A 308 -12.29 16.26 3.95
CA PRO A 308 -13.47 16.44 4.80
C PRO A 308 -14.21 15.11 4.98
N LEU A 309 -14.83 14.92 6.15
CA LEU A 309 -15.55 13.68 6.50
C LEU A 309 -16.50 13.22 5.40
N ARG A 310 -17.31 14.15 4.87
CA ARG A 310 -18.31 13.94 3.81
C ARG A 310 -17.77 13.58 2.43
N LEU A 311 -16.46 13.60 2.22
CA LEU A 311 -15.83 13.33 0.93
C LEU A 311 -14.69 12.33 1.06
N ARG A 312 -14.49 11.81 2.28
CA ARG A 312 -13.25 11.10 2.61
C ARG A 312 -13.19 9.77 1.90
N ALA A 313 -14.29 9.02 1.90
CA ALA A 313 -14.35 7.71 1.27
C ALA A 313 -14.13 7.84 -0.24
N LYS A 314 -14.94 8.67 -0.90
CA LYS A 314 -14.86 8.82 -2.36
C LYS A 314 -13.63 9.56 -2.85
N GLY A 315 -13.20 10.59 -2.13
CA GLY A 315 -11.97 11.32 -2.43
C GLY A 315 -10.73 10.45 -2.29
N SER A 316 -10.68 9.58 -1.27
CA SER A 316 -9.59 8.60 -1.11
C SER A 316 -9.61 7.54 -2.21
N ALA A 317 -10.80 7.08 -2.62
CA ALA A 317 -10.95 6.18 -3.76
C ALA A 317 -10.46 6.81 -5.06
N LEU A 318 -10.80 8.07 -5.34
CA LEU A 318 -10.34 8.79 -6.53
C LEU A 318 -8.82 9.02 -6.52
N SER A 319 -8.28 9.41 -5.37
CA SER A 319 -6.84 9.56 -5.15
C SER A 319 -6.08 8.24 -5.38
N THR A 320 -6.62 7.12 -4.89
CA THR A 320 -6.08 5.77 -5.12
C THR A 320 -6.21 5.34 -6.58
N ALA A 321 -7.32 5.64 -7.25
CA ALA A 321 -7.47 5.38 -8.68
C ALA A 321 -6.44 6.16 -9.50
N ALA A 322 -6.19 7.43 -9.16
CA ALA A 322 -5.16 8.24 -9.80
C ALA A 322 -3.76 7.63 -9.62
N ASN A 323 -3.47 7.03 -8.45
CA ASN A 323 -2.25 6.26 -8.22
C ASN A 323 -2.11 5.13 -9.25
N TRP A 324 -3.06 4.19 -9.26
CA TRP A 324 -2.94 2.98 -10.10
C TRP A 324 -3.00 3.29 -11.60
N ILE A 325 -3.77 4.28 -12.02
CA ILE A 325 -3.79 4.76 -13.41
C ILE A 325 -2.42 5.33 -13.79
N CYS A 326 -1.84 6.19 -12.94
CA CYS A 326 -0.50 6.74 -13.19
C CYS A 326 0.55 5.63 -13.22
N ASN A 327 0.46 4.64 -12.32
CA ASN A 327 1.35 3.48 -12.31
C ASN A 327 1.36 2.75 -13.65
N TYR A 328 0.18 2.48 -14.23
CA TYR A 328 0.06 1.84 -15.54
C TYR A 328 0.82 2.62 -16.63
N PHE A 329 0.68 3.95 -16.67
CA PHE A 329 1.39 4.77 -17.66
C PHE A 329 2.90 4.83 -17.45
N VAL A 330 3.36 4.81 -16.19
CA VAL A 330 4.79 4.83 -15.86
C VAL A 330 5.46 3.50 -16.22
N VAL A 331 4.79 2.37 -15.97
CA VAL A 331 5.37 1.02 -16.08
C VAL A 331 5.23 0.41 -17.48
N ARG A 332 4.29 0.87 -18.29
CA ARG A 332 4.05 0.34 -19.65
C ARG A 332 5.23 0.58 -20.62
N LYS A 333 6.14 1.50 -20.31
CA LYS A 333 7.30 1.83 -21.15
C LYS A 333 8.45 0.86 -20.94
#